data_AF-A0A2H3AYJ9-F1
#
_entry.id   AF-A0A2H3AYJ9-F1
#
_cell.length_a   1.000
_cell.length_b   1.000
_cell.length_c   1.000
_cell.angle_alpha   90.00
_cell.angle_beta   90.00
_cell.angle_gamma   90.00
#
_symmetry.space_group_name_H-M   'P 1'
#
loop_
_entity.id
_entity.type
_entity.pdbx_description
1 polymer ?
#
loop_
_entity_poly.entity_id
_entity_poly.type
_entity_poly.pdbx_seq_one_letter_code
_entity_poly.pdbx_strand_id
1 'polypeptide(L)' 'MNLDRAATYRNLLKKWVDGLYSVHPHTQTLKKRPNVHAAFHLYEFVISFGPIMSWWCFPFERLIGSLQ' A
#
# COMPACT_ATOMS: atom_id res chain seq x y z
N MET A 1 2.86 -14.16 -6.54
CA MET A 1 3.66 -13.01 -6.08
C MET A 1 4.94 -13.57 -5.45
N ASN A 2 6.14 -13.03 -5.74
CA ASN A 2 7.36 -13.46 -5.04
C ASN A 2 7.44 -12.72 -3.68
N LEU A 3 7.59 -13.46 -2.57
CA LEU A 3 7.73 -12.93 -1.21
C LEU A 3 8.88 -11.93 -1.09
N ASP A 4 10.00 -12.18 -1.77
CA ASP A 4 11.15 -11.26 -1.81
C ASP A 4 10.78 -9.90 -2.40
N ARG A 5 9.94 -9.90 -3.44
CA ARG A 5 9.48 -8.65 -4.08
C ARG A 5 8.53 -7.89 -3.17
N ALA A 6 7.64 -8.59 -2.47
CA ALA A 6 6.73 -7.98 -1.49
C ALA A 6 7.52 -7.37 -0.32
N ALA A 7 8.47 -8.11 0.24
CA ALA A 7 9.34 -7.62 1.32
C ALA A 7 10.18 -6.42 0.87
N THR A 8 10.75 -6.49 -0.33
CA THR A 8 11.51 -5.39 -0.94
C THR A 8 10.65 -4.14 -1.09
N TYR A 9 9.42 -4.27 -1.58
CA TYR A 9 8.48 -3.16 -1.69
C TYR A 9 8.25 -2.47 -0.33
N ARG A 10 7.92 -3.24 0.70
CA ARG A 10 7.68 -2.71 2.06
C ARG A 10 8.91 -1.98 2.61
N ASN A 11 10.10 -2.54 2.40
CA ASN A 11 11.36 -1.95 2.86
C ASN A 11 11.67 -0.63 2.14
N LEU A 12 11.46 -0.57 0.82
CA LEU A 12 11.65 0.64 0.04
C LEU A 12 10.63 1.72 0.40
N LEU A 13 9.36 1.34 0.61
CA LEU A 13 8.32 2.27 1.06
C LEU A 13 8.68 2.86 2.43
N LYS A 14 9.16 2.05 3.37
CA LYS A 14 9.62 2.54 4.68
C LYS A 14 10.77 3.54 4.52
N LYS A 15 11.81 3.19 3.75
CA LYS A 15 12.95 4.09 3.50
C LYS A 15 12.50 5.42 2.90
N TRP A 16 11.57 5.39 1.95
CA TRP A 16 11.00 6.59 1.35
C TRP A 16 10.24 7.44 2.36
N VAL A 17 9.38 6.83 3.19
CA VAL A 17 8.63 7.56 4.24
C VAL A 17 9.57 8.16 5.29
N ASP A 18 10.59 7.42 5.73
CA ASP A 18 11.59 7.93 6.68
C ASP A 18 12.38 9.10 6.07
N GLY A 19 12.74 9.00 4.78
CA GLY A 19 13.39 10.08 4.03
C GLY A 19 12.49 11.32 3.86
N LEU A 20 11.21 11.13 3.56
CA LEU A 20 10.21 12.20 3.50
C LEU A 20 10.16 12.97 4.82
N TYR A 21 10.16 12.25 5.94
CA TYR A 21 10.16 12.84 7.27
C TYR A 21 11.46 13.56 7.63
N SER A 22 12.58 13.17 7.03
CA SER A 22 13.87 13.84 7.20
C SER A 22 13.97 15.12 6.38
N VAL A 23 13.60 15.08 5.09
CA VAL A 23 13.70 16.22 4.16
C VAL A 23 12.57 17.22 4.36
N HIS A 24 11.40 16.74 4.76
CA HIS A 24 10.20 17.55 4.98
C HIS A 24 9.60 17.30 6.37
N PRO A 25 10.22 17.78 7.46
CA PRO A 25 9.78 17.48 8.84
C PRO A 25 8.32 17.85 9.15
N HIS A 26 7.77 18.87 8.48
CA HIS A 26 6.36 19.26 8.61
C HIS A 26 5.37 18.16 8.20
N THR A 27 5.81 17.17 7.40
CA THR A 27 4.98 16.01 7.05
C THR A 27 4.86 14.99 8.18
N GLN A 28 5.74 15.03 9.19
CA GLN A 28 5.65 14.17 10.36
C GLN A 28 4.42 14.48 11.23
N THR A 29 3.97 15.73 11.28
CA THR A 29 2.75 16.07 12.04
C THR A 29 1.49 15.59 11.30
N LEU A 30 1.60 15.39 9.99
CA LEU A 30 0.60 14.78 9.12
C LEU A 30 0.70 13.24 9.05
N LYS A 31 1.46 12.61 9.97
CA LYS A 31 1.88 11.18 10.05
C LYS A 31 0.80 10.13 9.76
N LYS A 32 -0.49 10.50 9.78
CA LYS A 32 -1.63 9.61 9.58
C LYS A 32 -2.32 9.86 8.24
N ARG A 33 -1.57 10.09 7.15
CA ARG A 33 -2.18 10.08 5.80
C ARG A 33 -2.71 8.67 5.54
N PRO A 34 -4.02 8.47 5.36
CA PRO A 34 -4.61 7.14 5.14
C PRO A 34 -3.96 6.42 3.95
N ASN A 35 -3.56 7.18 2.92
CA ASN A 35 -2.89 6.64 1.74
C ASN A 35 -1.52 6.00 2.06
N VAL A 36 -0.73 6.63 2.95
CA VAL A 36 0.57 6.06 3.37
C VAL A 36 0.34 4.80 4.20
N HIS A 37 -0.64 4.82 5.10
CA HIS A 37 -1.03 3.64 5.88
C HIS A 37 -1.51 2.49 4.97
N ALA A 38 -2.40 2.77 4.02
CA ALA A 38 -2.92 1.80 3.06
C ALA A 38 -1.81 1.24 2.16
N ALA A 39 -0.83 2.06 1.76
CA ALA A 39 0.31 1.61 0.98
C ALA A 39 1.16 0.56 1.74
N PHE A 40 1.29 0.67 3.06
CA PHE A 40 1.97 -0.37 3.85
C PHE A 40 1.21 -1.70 3.83
N HIS A 41 -0.12 -1.68 3.86
CA HIS A 41 -0.97 -2.88 3.78
C HIS A 41 -0.95 -3.57 2.42
N LEU A 42 -0.44 -2.91 1.38
CA LEU A 42 -0.29 -3.55 0.07
C LEU A 42 0.61 -4.78 0.15
N TYR A 43 1.56 -4.84 1.10
CA TYR A 43 2.39 -6.03 1.34
C TYR A 43 1.56 -7.26 1.70
N GLU A 44 0.68 -7.13 2.71
CA GLU A 44 -0.20 -8.20 3.14
C GLU A 44 -1.18 -8.58 2.03
N PHE A 45 -1.72 -7.58 1.33
CA PHE A 45 -2.73 -7.79 0.29
C PHE A 45 -2.18 -8.46 -0.96
N VAL A 46 -0.98 -8.11 -1.44
CA VAL A 46 -0.41 -8.77 -2.62
C VAL A 46 0.04 -10.21 -2.36
N ILE A 47 0.34 -10.54 -1.10
CA ILE A 47 0.58 -11.92 -0.66
C ILE A 47 -0.74 -12.70 -0.65
N SER A 48 -1.80 -12.09 -0.13
CA SER A 48 -3.09 -12.75 0.10
C SER A 48 -3.96 -12.86 -1.16
N PHE A 49 -3.97 -11.82 -1.99
CA PHE A 49 -4.89 -11.66 -3.13
C PHE A 49 -4.17 -11.66 -4.48
N GLY A 50 -2.83 -11.76 -4.49
CA GLY A 50 -2.04 -11.71 -5.71
C GLY A 50 -1.84 -10.29 -6.27
N PRO A 51 -1.42 -10.16 -7.54
CA PRO A 51 -1.03 -8.87 -8.13
C PRO A 51 -2.14 -7.83 -8.12
N ILE A 52 -1.80 -6.57 -7.78
CA ILE A 52 -2.75 -5.44 -7.70
C ILE A 52 -3.51 -5.23 -9.02
N MET A 53 -2.85 -5.41 -10.17
CA MET A 53 -3.49 -5.25 -11.48
C MET A 53 -4.64 -6.24 -11.68
N SER A 54 -4.59 -7.40 -11.04
CA SER A 54 -5.66 -8.40 -11.06
C SER A 54 -6.81 -8.08 -10.12
N TRP A 55 -6.68 -7.08 -9.22
CA TRP A 55 -7.76 -6.67 -8.32
C TRP A 55 -8.88 -5.94 -9.06
N TRP A 56 -8.56 -5.27 -10.18
CA TRP A 56 -9.56 -4.74 -11.11
C TRP A 56 -10.41 -5.83 -11.78
N CYS A 57 -9.94 -7.08 -11.76
CA CYS A 57 -10.69 -8.25 -12.23
C CYS A 57 -11.37 -9.02 -11.08
N PHE A 58 -11.22 -8.58 -9.83
CA PHE A 58 -11.83 -9.25 -8.69
C PHE A 58 -13.33 -8.91 -8.62
N PRO A 59 -14.22 -9.89 -8.42
CA PRO A 59 -15.66 -9.68 -8.36
C PRO A 59 -16.10 -8.74 -7.21
N PHE A 60 -15.23 -8.45 -6.24
CA PHE A 60 -15.53 -7.53 -5.14
C PHE A 60 -15.71 -6.08 -5.61
N GLU A 61 -15.00 -5.58 -6.62
CA GLU A 61 -15.26 -4.23 -7.14
C GLU A 61 -16.64 -4.15 -7.81
N ARG A 62 -17.06 -5.23 -8.49
CA ARG A 62 -18.41 -5.33 -9.06
C ARG A 62 -19.49 -5.41 -7.97
N LEU A 63 -19.20 -6.10 -6.86
CA LEU A 63 -20.10 -6.20 -5.71
C LEU A 63 -20.19 -4.87 -4.95
N ILE A 64 -19.06 -4.21 -4.69
CA ILE A 64 -19.00 -2.89 -4.04
C ILE A 64 -19.72 -1.84 -4.90
N GLY A 65 -19.52 -1.87 -6.23
CA GLY A 65 -20.26 -1.00 -7.15
C GLY A 65 -21.76 -1.29 -7.22
N SER A 66 -22.21 -2.48 -6.79
CA SER A 66 -23.64 -2.81 -6.67
C SER A 66 -24.25 -2.40 -5.33
N LEU A 67 -23.43 -2.04 -4.35
CA LEU A 67 -23.83 -1.68 -2.98
C LEU A 67 -23.80 -0.16 -2.72
N GLN A 68 -23.41 0.64 -3.71
CA GLN A 68 -23.28 2.10 -3.65
C GLN A 68 -24.38 2.78 -4.46
#